data_AF-A0A7Z9F4T6-F1
#
_entry.id   AF-A0A7Z9F4T6-F1
#
_cell.length_a   1.000
_cell.length_b   1.000
_cell.length_c   1.000
_cell.angle_alpha   90.00
_cell.angle_beta   90.00
_cell.angle_gamma   90.00
#
_symmetry.space_group_name_H-M   'P 1'
#
loop_
_entity.id
_entity.type
_entity.pdbx_description
1 polymer ?
#
loop_
_entity_poly.entity_id
_entity_poly.type
_entity_poly.pdbx_seq_one_letter_code
_entity_poly.pdbx_strand_id
1 'polypeptide(L)'
;MSGRIFLANVGANASHRFASPIFPDRTFEFLPIPETPDIPPPHAVRYRDLRSYNRRTEDLTAYIPQRLWDTATHNDPEFETFTYGDNCETTPRGASLKRLQQGDFLFFIARMEDWVADGPTQRFGFYLVGFLEISASEGVLANVQAEPSEKLLEKFWNNAHIRRGLADPAHWDRFWAFAGSEESRRFPYAVPVTRQLCEEAFRAANGAQWRWDEHRSDLQVIGSYTRSCRCVID
;
A
#
# COMPACT_ATOMS: atom_id res chain seq x y z
N MET A 1 -23.34 4.89 -11.33
CA MET A 1 -22.10 5.30 -12.04
C MET A 1 -21.01 4.34 -11.58
N SER A 2 -20.17 3.84 -12.49
CA SER A 2 -19.02 3.02 -12.10
C SER A 2 -18.00 3.95 -11.41
N GLY A 3 -17.45 3.53 -10.27
CA GLY A 3 -16.46 4.31 -9.52
C GLY A 3 -15.13 4.41 -10.26
N ARG A 4 -14.44 5.54 -10.11
CA ARG A 4 -13.12 5.75 -10.72
C ARG A 4 -12.09 4.89 -10.01
N ILE A 5 -11.02 4.51 -10.70
CA ILE A 5 -9.95 3.69 -10.12
C ILE A 5 -8.70 4.54 -9.93
N PHE A 6 -8.25 4.59 -8.69
CA PHE A 6 -6.96 5.13 -8.29
C PHE A 6 -5.98 4.00 -8.00
N LEU A 7 -4.70 4.26 -8.20
CA LEU A 7 -3.63 3.31 -7.94
C LEU A 7 -2.64 3.90 -6.94
N ALA A 8 -2.32 3.15 -5.89
CA ALA A 8 -1.26 3.46 -4.93
C ALA A 8 -0.20 2.35 -4.94
N ASN A 9 1.06 2.74 -5.13
CA ASN A 9 2.20 1.84 -5.01
C ASN A 9 2.55 1.68 -3.51
N VAL A 10 2.58 0.45 -3.01
CA VAL A 10 2.66 0.17 -1.58
C VAL A 10 3.62 -0.98 -1.28
N GLY A 11 3.99 -1.11 -0.01
CA GLY A 11 4.88 -2.16 0.46
C GLY A 11 6.37 -1.91 0.14
N ALA A 12 7.21 -2.73 0.78
CA ALA A 12 8.65 -2.73 0.59
C ALA A 12 9.02 -2.94 -0.88
N ASN A 13 10.06 -2.24 -1.32
CA ASN A 13 10.48 -2.22 -2.72
C ASN A 13 12.00 -2.01 -2.80
N ALA A 14 12.52 -1.78 -4.02
CA ALA A 14 13.95 -1.67 -4.29
C ALA A 14 14.70 -0.67 -3.38
N SER A 15 14.09 0.45 -2.97
CA SER A 15 14.75 1.42 -2.07
C SER A 15 14.99 0.87 -0.66
N HIS A 16 14.22 -0.13 -0.24
CA HIS A 16 14.27 -0.73 1.09
C HIS A 16 15.20 -1.95 1.14
N ARG A 17 15.62 -2.47 -0.02
CA ARG A 17 16.47 -3.66 -0.19
C ARG A 17 15.84 -4.97 0.32
N PHE A 18 14.52 -5.10 0.21
CA PHE A 18 13.75 -6.34 0.33
C PHE A 18 12.38 -6.13 -0.35
N ALA A 19 11.64 -7.21 -0.59
CA ALA A 19 10.35 -7.16 -1.26
C ALA A 19 9.42 -8.26 -0.73
N SER A 20 8.11 -8.04 -0.92
CA SER A 20 7.08 -9.04 -0.63
C SER A 20 7.31 -10.33 -1.44
N PRO A 21 7.21 -11.53 -0.85
CA PRO A 21 7.34 -12.78 -1.59
C PRO A 21 6.05 -13.08 -2.38
N ILE A 22 6.19 -13.53 -3.63
CA ILE A 22 5.13 -14.17 -4.41
C ILE A 22 5.52 -15.61 -4.72
N PHE A 23 4.58 -16.53 -4.51
CA PHE A 23 4.79 -17.97 -4.66
C PHE A 23 4.29 -18.49 -6.02
N PRO A 24 4.67 -19.71 -6.44
CA PRO A 24 4.33 -20.24 -7.77
C PRO A 24 2.81 -20.33 -8.07
N ASP A 25 1.99 -20.47 -7.03
CA ASP A 25 0.52 -20.51 -7.13
C ASP A 25 -0.12 -19.10 -7.13
N ARG A 26 0.70 -18.04 -7.15
CA ARG A 26 0.34 -16.62 -7.03
C ARG A 26 -0.18 -16.18 -5.67
N THR A 27 -0.17 -17.04 -4.65
CA THR A 27 -0.31 -16.56 -3.27
C THR A 27 0.91 -15.70 -2.90
N PHE A 28 0.76 -14.84 -1.91
CA PHE A 28 1.80 -13.90 -1.51
C PHE A 28 1.68 -13.50 -0.04
N GLU A 29 2.76 -12.98 0.52
CA GLU A 29 2.73 -12.21 1.77
C GLU A 29 2.99 -10.74 1.48
N PHE A 30 2.27 -9.85 2.17
CA PHE A 30 2.48 -8.41 2.01
C PHE A 30 3.46 -7.91 3.07
N LEU A 31 4.57 -7.33 2.63
CA LEU A 31 5.56 -6.71 3.50
C LEU A 31 5.46 -5.18 3.39
N PRO A 32 5.02 -4.47 4.46
CA PRO A 32 4.97 -3.01 4.48
C PRO A 32 6.38 -2.39 4.42
N ILE A 33 6.45 -1.09 4.12
CA ILE A 33 7.71 -0.34 4.22
C ILE A 33 8.10 -0.15 5.71
N PRO A 34 9.39 0.06 6.01
CA PRO A 34 9.81 0.41 7.37
C PRO A 34 9.24 1.77 7.76
N GLU A 35 8.84 1.90 9.02
CA GLU A 35 8.41 3.18 9.57
C GLU A 35 9.61 4.13 9.69
N THR A 36 9.44 5.40 9.33
CA THR A 36 10.52 6.39 9.34
C THR A 36 9.96 7.79 9.68
N PRO A 37 10.35 8.39 10.81
CA PRO A 37 11.22 7.82 11.86
C PRO A 37 10.55 6.61 12.55
N ASP A 38 11.36 5.75 13.17
CA ASP A 38 10.83 4.62 13.95
C ASP A 38 10.00 5.14 15.13
N ILE A 39 8.88 4.47 15.44
CA ILE A 39 7.98 4.87 16.52
C ILE A 39 8.12 3.92 17.73
N PRO A 40 7.97 4.40 18.97
CA PRO A 40 8.06 3.56 20.16
C PRO A 40 6.80 2.71 20.39
N PRO A 41 6.87 1.65 21.21
CA PRO A 41 5.68 1.01 21.78
C PRO A 41 4.86 2.03 22.61
N PRO A 42 3.54 1.83 22.80
CA PRO A 42 2.76 0.65 22.40
C PRO A 42 2.17 0.72 20.98
N HIS A 43 2.30 1.85 20.28
CA HIS A 43 1.62 2.07 18.99
C HIS A 43 2.35 1.41 17.80
N ALA A 44 3.64 1.12 17.96
CA ALA A 44 4.45 0.42 16.97
C ALA A 44 3.95 -1.01 16.67
N VAL A 45 3.90 -1.36 15.39
CA VAL A 45 3.83 -2.76 14.92
C VAL A 45 5.21 -3.14 14.40
N ARG A 46 5.94 -4.04 15.07
CA ARG A 46 7.26 -4.46 14.60
C ARG A 46 7.16 -5.52 13.53
N TYR A 47 8.19 -5.63 12.70
CA TYR A 47 8.27 -6.68 11.67
C TYR A 47 8.15 -8.10 12.24
N ARG A 48 8.77 -8.36 13.41
CA ARG A 48 8.66 -9.66 14.10
C ARG A 48 7.24 -10.01 14.57
N ASP A 49 6.37 -9.02 14.68
CA ASP A 49 4.99 -9.20 15.14
C ASP A 49 4.02 -9.44 13.98
N LEU A 50 4.46 -9.19 12.73
CA LEU A 50 3.64 -9.43 11.55
C LEU A 50 3.39 -10.92 11.35
N ARG A 51 2.12 -11.27 11.14
CA ARG A 51 1.66 -12.65 10.92
C ARG A 51 1.41 -12.91 9.45
N SER A 52 1.71 -14.14 9.03
CA SER A 52 1.43 -14.61 7.68
C SER A 52 -0.08 -14.65 7.44
N TYR A 53 -0.50 -14.11 6.30
CA TYR A 53 -1.89 -14.23 5.86
C TYR A 53 -2.22 -15.66 5.47
N ASN A 54 -1.30 -16.33 4.76
CA ASN A 54 -1.52 -17.69 4.26
C ASN A 54 -1.40 -18.75 5.38
N ARG A 55 -0.63 -18.46 6.44
CA ARG A 55 -0.34 -19.34 7.58
C ARG A 55 -0.35 -18.55 8.89
N ARG A 56 -1.54 -18.31 9.44
CA ARG A 56 -1.77 -17.42 10.59
C ARG A 56 -0.97 -17.73 11.87
N THR A 57 -0.43 -18.93 12.00
CA THR A 57 0.42 -19.34 13.13
C THR A 57 1.90 -18.97 12.96
N GLU A 58 2.32 -18.57 11.76
CA GLU A 58 3.68 -18.19 11.42
C GLU A 58 3.82 -16.65 11.38
N ASP A 59 5.01 -16.14 11.74
CA ASP A 59 5.38 -14.75 11.46
C ASP A 59 6.01 -14.60 10.07
N LEU A 60 6.26 -13.36 9.67
CA LEU A 60 6.85 -13.03 8.37
C LEU A 60 8.38 -12.90 8.40
N THR A 61 9.05 -13.22 9.51
CA THR A 61 10.50 -12.96 9.68
C THR A 61 11.37 -13.72 8.68
N ALA A 62 10.90 -14.86 8.16
CA ALA A 62 11.56 -15.63 7.11
C ALA A 62 11.76 -14.83 5.80
N TYR A 63 10.92 -13.82 5.55
CA TYR A 63 10.96 -12.98 4.35
C TYR A 63 11.57 -11.59 4.60
N ILE A 64 11.99 -11.31 5.84
CA ILE A 64 12.42 -9.98 6.28
C ILE A 64 13.89 -10.07 6.73
N PRO A 65 14.77 -9.17 6.26
CA PRO A 65 16.14 -9.11 6.75
C PRO A 65 16.21 -8.99 8.27
N GLN A 66 16.99 -9.85 8.93
CA GLN A 66 17.08 -9.91 10.40
C GLN A 66 17.32 -8.56 11.08
N ARG A 67 18.12 -7.69 10.46
CA ARG A 67 18.39 -6.33 10.94
C ARG A 67 17.15 -5.44 11.09
N LEU A 68 16.01 -5.81 10.51
CA LEU A 68 14.76 -5.06 10.54
C LEU A 68 13.71 -5.64 11.50
N TRP A 69 13.92 -6.82 12.09
CA TRP A 69 12.89 -7.51 12.88
C TRP A 69 12.28 -6.63 13.99
N ASP A 70 13.09 -5.74 14.56
CA ASP A 70 12.71 -4.87 15.68
C ASP A 70 12.33 -3.44 15.25
N THR A 71 12.33 -3.15 13.95
CA THR A 71 11.90 -1.85 13.38
C THR A 71 10.37 -1.80 13.27
N ALA A 72 9.74 -0.65 13.57
CA ALA A 72 8.32 -0.49 13.25
C ALA A 72 8.08 -0.59 11.74
N THR A 73 6.89 -1.05 11.42
CA THR A 73 6.37 -1.08 10.07
C THR A 73 5.40 0.08 9.87
N HIS A 74 5.46 0.69 8.69
CA HIS A 74 4.40 1.56 8.22
C HIS A 74 3.35 0.67 7.54
N ASN A 75 2.53 -0.01 8.35
CA ASN A 75 1.55 -0.99 7.89
C ASN A 75 0.38 -0.29 7.19
N ASP A 76 0.62 0.11 5.94
CA ASP A 76 -0.34 0.85 5.13
C ASP A 76 -0.23 0.43 3.63
N PRO A 77 -1.29 -0.13 3.02
CA PRO A 77 -2.60 -0.43 3.59
C PRO A 77 -2.49 -1.51 4.67
N GLU A 78 -3.32 -1.36 5.68
CA GLU A 78 -3.64 -2.46 6.58
C GLU A 78 -4.90 -3.16 6.07
N PHE A 79 -4.86 -4.48 5.98
CA PHE A 79 -5.93 -5.29 5.39
C PHE A 79 -6.86 -5.93 6.43
N GLU A 80 -6.80 -5.48 7.69
CA GLU A 80 -7.67 -5.98 8.76
C GLU A 80 -8.94 -5.14 8.88
N THR A 81 -8.78 -3.82 8.94
CA THR A 81 -9.85 -2.83 9.00
C THR A 81 -10.02 -2.05 7.69
N PHE A 82 -9.21 -2.38 6.68
CA PHE A 82 -9.29 -1.84 5.32
C PHE A 82 -9.19 -0.32 5.27
N THR A 83 -8.10 0.21 5.80
CA THR A 83 -7.77 1.64 5.75
C THR A 83 -6.47 1.87 4.99
N TYR A 84 -6.38 3.06 4.40
CA TYR A 84 -5.15 3.54 3.79
C TYR A 84 -4.86 4.99 4.16
N GLY A 85 -3.60 5.34 4.43
CA GLY A 85 -3.18 6.71 4.70
C GLY A 85 -2.11 7.20 3.72
N ASP A 86 -2.10 8.52 3.47
CA ASP A 86 -0.98 9.20 2.80
C ASP A 86 -0.93 10.69 3.20
N ASN A 87 0.26 11.27 3.15
CA ASN A 87 0.54 12.67 3.43
C ASN A 87 0.12 13.54 2.22
N CYS A 88 -1.17 13.58 1.92
CA CYS A 88 -1.74 14.19 0.72
C CYS A 88 -1.58 15.71 0.63
N GLU A 89 -1.35 16.36 1.77
CA GLU A 89 -1.15 17.81 1.84
C GLU A 89 0.30 18.26 1.73
N THR A 90 1.25 17.38 2.03
CA THR A 90 2.68 17.72 2.14
C THR A 90 3.53 16.97 1.13
N THR A 91 3.01 15.90 0.51
CA THR A 91 3.73 15.12 -0.50
C THR A 91 3.04 15.18 -1.88
N PRO A 92 3.78 15.49 -2.97
CA PRO A 92 3.23 15.44 -4.32
C PRO A 92 2.73 14.05 -4.74
N ARG A 93 3.26 13.00 -4.12
CA ARG A 93 2.89 11.60 -4.40
C ARG A 93 1.42 11.33 -4.05
N GLY A 94 0.97 11.74 -2.87
CA GLY A 94 -0.39 11.51 -2.39
C GLY A 94 -1.42 12.54 -2.86
N ALA A 95 -0.99 13.68 -3.40
CA ALA A 95 -1.87 14.82 -3.71
C ALA A 95 -3.12 14.48 -4.56
N SER A 96 -3.03 13.50 -5.45
CA SER A 96 -4.20 13.09 -6.27
C SER A 96 -5.28 12.35 -5.48
N LEU A 97 -4.95 11.74 -4.34
CA LEU A 97 -5.91 11.01 -3.51
C LEU A 97 -6.97 11.94 -2.90
N LYS A 98 -6.70 13.25 -2.81
CA LYS A 98 -7.70 14.26 -2.40
C LYS A 98 -8.93 14.32 -3.33
N ARG A 99 -8.84 13.73 -4.52
CA ARG A 99 -9.96 13.63 -5.47
C ARG A 99 -10.81 12.39 -5.27
N LEU A 100 -10.39 11.42 -4.44
CA LEU A 100 -11.19 10.24 -4.13
C LEU A 100 -12.53 10.66 -3.52
N GLN A 101 -13.60 10.05 -4.01
CA GLN A 101 -14.96 10.22 -3.55
C GLN A 101 -15.54 8.85 -3.17
N GLN A 102 -16.64 8.88 -2.44
CA GLN A 102 -17.43 7.68 -2.14
C GLN A 102 -17.68 6.86 -3.43
N GLY A 103 -17.47 5.55 -3.34
CA GLY A 103 -17.66 4.61 -4.44
C GLY A 103 -16.52 4.56 -5.45
N ASP A 104 -15.52 5.45 -5.37
CA ASP A 104 -14.27 5.24 -6.10
C ASP A 104 -13.48 4.07 -5.49
N PHE A 105 -12.54 3.52 -6.26
CA PHE A 105 -11.68 2.44 -5.83
C PHE A 105 -10.24 2.92 -5.70
N LEU A 106 -9.56 2.52 -4.63
CA LEU A 106 -8.11 2.66 -4.48
C LEU A 106 -7.48 1.28 -4.54
N PHE A 107 -6.89 0.94 -5.68
CA PHE A 107 -6.14 -0.30 -5.88
C PHE A 107 -4.70 -0.17 -5.41
N PHE A 108 -4.18 -1.26 -4.86
CA PHE A 108 -2.83 -1.34 -4.33
C PHE A 108 -1.94 -2.16 -5.26
N ILE A 109 -0.84 -1.56 -5.72
CA ILE A 109 0.19 -2.23 -6.50
C ILE A 109 1.45 -2.38 -5.65
N ALA A 110 2.02 -3.59 -5.59
CA ALA A 110 3.23 -3.87 -4.83
C ALA A 110 4.30 -4.48 -5.73
N ARG A 111 5.57 -4.15 -5.46
CA ARG A 111 6.70 -4.83 -6.08
C ARG A 111 6.98 -6.11 -5.29
N MET A 112 6.97 -7.24 -5.97
CA MET A 112 7.19 -8.55 -5.36
C MET A 112 8.39 -9.25 -5.98
N GLU A 113 8.93 -10.21 -5.25
CA GLU A 113 9.98 -11.11 -5.69
C GLU A 113 9.43 -12.52 -5.80
N ASP A 114 9.76 -13.23 -6.88
CA ASP A 114 9.49 -14.65 -7.02
C ASP A 114 10.23 -15.42 -5.92
N TRP A 115 9.49 -16.18 -5.12
CA TRP A 115 10.01 -17.10 -4.10
C TRP A 115 9.68 -18.54 -4.48
N VAL A 116 10.71 -19.38 -4.51
CA VAL A 116 10.60 -20.83 -4.74
C VAL A 116 11.18 -21.58 -3.56
N ALA A 117 11.20 -22.92 -3.62
CA ALA A 117 11.69 -23.76 -2.51
C ALA A 117 13.11 -23.37 -2.02
N ASP A 118 13.96 -22.87 -2.92
CA ASP A 118 15.33 -22.45 -2.62
C ASP A 118 15.46 -20.98 -2.15
N GLY A 119 14.34 -20.29 -1.93
CA GLY A 119 14.28 -18.90 -1.44
C GLY A 119 14.05 -17.85 -2.55
N PRO A 120 14.46 -16.59 -2.31
CA PRO A 120 14.26 -15.47 -3.25
C PRO A 120 15.09 -15.65 -4.52
N THR A 121 14.49 -15.37 -5.68
CA THR A 121 15.13 -15.64 -6.99
C THR A 121 15.72 -14.42 -7.68
N GLN A 122 15.61 -13.22 -7.10
CA GLN A 122 15.96 -11.93 -7.72
C GLN A 122 15.16 -11.58 -8.98
N ARG A 123 14.10 -12.33 -9.30
CA ARG A 123 13.12 -11.96 -10.31
C ARG A 123 12.00 -11.18 -9.66
N PHE A 124 11.70 -10.02 -10.23
CA PHE A 124 10.74 -9.09 -9.64
C PHE A 124 9.66 -8.70 -10.63
N GLY A 125 8.46 -8.51 -10.11
CA GLY A 125 7.31 -8.01 -10.84
C GLY A 125 6.50 -7.02 -10.01
N PHE A 126 5.55 -6.35 -10.66
CA PHE A 126 4.51 -5.59 -9.97
C PHE A 126 3.20 -6.36 -10.03
N TYR A 127 2.45 -6.33 -8.92
CA TYR A 127 1.20 -7.05 -8.79
C TYR A 127 0.16 -6.20 -8.06
N LEU A 128 -1.10 -6.32 -8.45
CA LEU A 128 -2.21 -5.83 -7.63
C LEU A 128 -2.43 -6.81 -6.48
N VAL A 129 -2.57 -6.25 -5.27
CA VAL A 129 -2.66 -7.04 -4.03
C VAL A 129 -4.01 -6.89 -3.32
N GLY A 130 -4.83 -5.95 -3.77
CA GLY A 130 -6.13 -5.65 -3.19
C GLY A 130 -6.59 -4.24 -3.54
N PHE A 131 -7.72 -3.84 -2.97
CA PHE A 131 -8.29 -2.52 -3.12
C PHE A 131 -9.15 -2.11 -1.92
N LEU A 132 -9.36 -0.81 -1.78
CA LEU A 132 -10.46 -0.22 -1.01
C LEU A 132 -11.52 0.32 -1.97
N GLU A 133 -12.79 0.04 -1.73
CA GLU A 133 -13.87 0.87 -2.27
C GLU A 133 -14.15 1.96 -1.22
N ILE A 134 -14.09 3.23 -1.59
CA ILE A 134 -14.20 4.32 -0.61
C ILE A 134 -15.59 4.34 0.02
N SER A 135 -15.61 4.14 1.34
CA SER A 135 -16.83 4.01 2.13
C SER A 135 -17.67 5.28 2.11
N ALA A 136 -18.99 5.10 2.07
CA ALA A 136 -19.97 6.18 2.21
C ALA A 136 -20.12 6.68 3.65
N SER A 137 -20.07 5.74 4.60
CA SER A 137 -20.41 5.96 6.00
C SER A 137 -19.22 6.38 6.84
N GLU A 138 -18.05 5.83 6.55
CA GLU A 138 -16.80 6.07 7.29
C GLU A 138 -15.87 7.00 6.52
N GLY A 139 -15.94 6.96 5.19
CA GLY A 139 -15.40 7.97 4.29
C GLY A 139 -13.91 8.28 4.43
N VAL A 140 -13.61 9.57 4.36
CA VAL A 140 -12.27 10.13 4.25
C VAL A 140 -12.03 11.05 5.44
N LEU A 141 -10.99 10.75 6.23
CA LEU A 141 -10.42 11.67 7.20
C LEU A 141 -9.43 12.58 6.49
N ALA A 142 -9.88 13.79 6.17
CA ALA A 142 -9.09 14.75 5.42
C ALA A 142 -8.28 15.68 6.33
N ASN A 143 -7.03 15.97 5.94
CA ASN A 143 -6.17 17.01 6.53
C ASN A 143 -6.13 16.95 8.08
N VAL A 144 -5.85 15.76 8.60
CA VAL A 144 -5.84 15.46 10.05
C VAL A 144 -4.69 16.22 10.72
N GLN A 145 -5.03 17.09 11.67
CA GLN A 145 -4.08 17.98 12.37
C GLN A 145 -4.16 17.88 13.90
N ALA A 146 -5.06 17.05 14.40
CA ALA A 146 -5.20 16.72 15.80
C ALA A 146 -5.80 15.31 15.90
N GLU A 147 -5.74 14.73 17.09
CA GLU A 147 -6.33 13.43 17.37
C GLU A 147 -7.83 13.42 16.98
N PRO A 148 -8.26 12.47 16.12
CA PRO A 148 -9.67 12.32 15.77
C PRO A 148 -10.55 11.96 16.97
N SER A 149 -11.86 12.08 16.82
CA SER A 149 -12.79 11.62 17.86
C SER A 149 -12.71 10.10 18.06
N GLU A 150 -13.07 9.63 19.25
CA GLU A 150 -13.07 8.21 19.61
C GLU A 150 -13.80 7.33 18.58
N LYS A 151 -14.97 7.79 18.10
CA LYS A 151 -15.74 7.11 17.04
C LYS A 151 -14.93 6.94 15.73
N LEU A 152 -14.12 7.91 15.36
CA LEU A 152 -13.27 7.80 14.16
C LEU A 152 -12.06 6.92 14.43
N LEU A 153 -11.50 7.00 15.64
CA LEU A 153 -10.41 6.10 16.06
C LEU A 153 -10.86 4.63 16.02
N GLU A 154 -12.09 4.28 16.41
CA GLU A 154 -12.59 2.90 16.31
C GLU A 154 -12.39 2.29 14.92
N LYS A 155 -12.57 3.08 13.85
CA LYS A 155 -12.34 2.63 12.47
C LYS A 155 -10.87 2.67 12.06
N PHE A 156 -10.17 3.74 12.41
CA PHE A 156 -8.83 4.02 11.88
C PHE A 156 -7.67 3.67 12.82
N TRP A 157 -7.93 3.06 13.98
CA TRP A 157 -6.90 2.81 15.00
C TRP A 157 -5.71 1.99 14.48
N ASN A 158 -5.95 1.13 13.50
CA ASN A 158 -4.94 0.30 12.86
C ASN A 158 -4.10 1.05 11.82
N ASN A 159 -4.59 2.17 11.30
CA ASN A 159 -3.92 2.94 10.27
C ASN A 159 -2.56 3.48 10.75
N ALA A 160 -1.53 3.36 9.91
CA ALA A 160 -0.17 3.75 10.28
C ALA A 160 -0.03 5.22 10.66
N HIS A 161 -0.75 6.13 9.98
CA HIS A 161 -0.71 7.55 10.28
C HIS A 161 -1.42 7.90 11.60
N ILE A 162 -2.54 7.25 11.92
CA ILE A 162 -3.19 7.38 13.24
C ILE A 162 -2.25 6.89 14.34
N ARG A 163 -1.66 5.70 14.19
CA ARG A 163 -0.71 5.14 15.16
C ARG A 163 0.48 6.08 15.38
N ARG A 164 0.94 6.74 14.32
CA ARG A 164 2.02 7.72 14.39
C ARG A 164 1.63 8.96 15.19
N GLY A 165 0.45 9.53 14.94
CA GLY A 165 -0.07 10.68 15.70
C GLY A 165 -0.34 10.37 17.17
N LEU A 166 -0.79 9.15 17.48
CA LEU A 166 -0.95 8.67 18.87
C LEU A 166 0.38 8.50 19.59
N ALA A 167 1.44 8.11 18.89
CA ALA A 167 2.78 7.96 19.45
C ALA A 167 3.45 9.31 19.72
N ASP A 168 3.25 10.30 18.84
CA ASP A 168 3.75 11.66 19.00
C ASP A 168 2.79 12.66 18.32
N PRO A 169 2.19 13.61 19.08
CA PRO A 169 1.31 14.62 18.53
C PRO A 169 1.91 15.48 17.41
N ALA A 170 3.24 15.53 17.25
CA ALA A 170 3.88 16.21 16.13
C ALA A 170 3.55 15.55 14.76
N HIS A 171 3.05 14.31 14.78
CA HIS A 171 2.68 13.54 13.60
C HIS A 171 1.20 13.64 13.23
N TRP A 172 0.43 14.54 13.86
CA TRP A 172 -0.80 15.04 13.28
C TRP A 172 -0.49 16.03 12.13
N ASP A 173 0.18 15.51 11.10
CA ASP A 173 0.96 16.27 10.11
C ASP A 173 0.20 16.53 8.80
N ARG A 174 -1.12 16.73 8.89
CA ARG A 174 -2.03 17.00 7.76
C ARG A 174 -2.21 15.83 6.79
N PHE A 175 -1.98 14.61 7.25
CA PHE A 175 -2.26 13.42 6.45
C PHE A 175 -3.75 13.26 6.15
N TRP A 176 -4.04 12.39 5.19
CA TRP A 176 -5.39 11.92 4.92
C TRP A 176 -5.44 10.42 5.18
N ALA A 177 -6.55 9.93 5.71
CA ALA A 177 -6.84 8.51 5.84
C ALA A 177 -8.18 8.17 5.16
N PHE A 178 -8.21 7.02 4.49
CA PHE A 178 -9.29 6.56 3.64
C PHE A 178 -9.81 5.23 4.19
N ALA A 179 -11.12 5.15 4.49
CA ALA A 179 -11.77 3.91 4.90
C ALA A 179 -12.39 3.21 3.70
N GLY A 180 -12.11 1.91 3.60
CA GLY A 180 -12.78 0.99 2.70
C GLY A 180 -14.15 0.58 3.21
N SER A 181 -15.08 0.35 2.27
CA SER A 181 -16.38 -0.28 2.50
C SER A 181 -16.22 -1.79 2.79
N GLU A 182 -17.34 -2.45 3.09
CA GLU A 182 -17.42 -3.91 3.19
C GLU A 182 -17.08 -4.65 1.88
N GLU A 183 -17.00 -3.96 0.74
CA GLU A 183 -16.56 -4.54 -0.53
C GLU A 183 -15.05 -4.48 -0.74
N SER A 184 -14.31 -3.84 0.16
CA SER A 184 -12.84 -3.81 0.11
C SER A 184 -12.25 -5.20 0.27
N ARG A 185 -11.16 -5.50 -0.46
CA ARG A 185 -10.57 -6.84 -0.50
C ARG A 185 -9.05 -6.79 -0.53
N ARG A 186 -8.42 -7.68 0.25
CA ARG A 186 -7.08 -8.20 -0.06
C ARG A 186 -7.26 -9.38 -1.00
N PHE A 187 -6.51 -9.43 -2.09
CA PHE A 187 -6.59 -10.58 -2.98
C PHE A 187 -5.91 -11.81 -2.37
N PRO A 188 -6.50 -13.00 -2.52
CA PRO A 188 -5.82 -14.25 -2.13
C PRO A 188 -4.67 -14.59 -3.08
N TYR A 189 -4.79 -14.18 -4.35
CA TYR A 189 -3.78 -14.36 -5.39
C TYR A 189 -3.43 -13.00 -6.01
N ALA A 190 -2.14 -12.73 -6.14
CA ALA A 190 -1.67 -11.48 -6.74
C ALA A 190 -1.99 -11.44 -8.24
N VAL A 191 -2.46 -10.30 -8.74
CA VAL A 191 -2.76 -10.10 -10.16
C VAL A 191 -1.55 -9.44 -10.84
N PRO A 192 -0.87 -10.10 -11.80
CA PRO A 192 0.30 -9.51 -12.45
C PRO A 192 -0.03 -8.21 -13.18
N VAL A 193 0.76 -7.16 -12.92
CA VAL A 193 0.71 -5.91 -13.68
C VAL A 193 1.75 -6.00 -14.78
N THR A 194 1.31 -6.48 -15.94
CA THR A 194 2.15 -6.66 -17.13
C THR A 194 2.11 -5.43 -18.02
N ARG A 195 3.06 -5.33 -18.97
CA ARG A 195 3.00 -4.32 -20.03
C ARG A 195 1.67 -4.32 -20.77
N GLN A 196 1.17 -5.50 -21.14
CA GLN A 196 -0.13 -5.65 -21.79
C GLN A 196 -1.26 -5.03 -20.95
N LEU A 197 -1.34 -5.37 -19.66
CA LEU A 197 -2.37 -4.80 -18.77
C LEU A 197 -2.24 -3.27 -18.71
N CYS A 198 -1.02 -2.75 -18.61
CA CYS A 198 -0.79 -1.31 -18.56
C CYS A 198 -1.19 -0.60 -19.85
N GLU A 199 -0.92 -1.17 -21.02
CA GLU A 199 -1.29 -0.62 -22.32
C GLU A 199 -2.82 -0.63 -22.53
N GLU A 200 -3.51 -1.66 -22.05
CA GLU A 200 -4.96 -1.81 -22.12
C GLU A 200 -5.66 -0.86 -21.14
N ALA A 201 -5.31 -0.93 -19.86
CA ALA A 201 -6.10 -0.35 -18.78
C ALA A 201 -5.62 1.02 -18.28
N PHE A 202 -4.32 1.33 -18.35
CA PHE A 202 -3.77 2.52 -17.68
C PHE A 202 -3.45 3.66 -18.65
N ARG A 203 -3.53 4.89 -18.13
CA ARG A 203 -3.14 6.11 -18.84
C ARG A 203 -2.14 6.92 -18.02
N ALA A 204 -1.38 7.77 -18.69
CA ALA A 204 -0.52 8.77 -18.06
C ALA A 204 -1.38 9.94 -17.55
N ALA A 205 -0.79 10.84 -16.75
CA ALA A 205 -1.52 11.96 -16.16
C ALA A 205 -2.18 12.91 -17.18
N ASN A 206 -1.69 12.92 -18.43
CA ASN A 206 -2.26 13.68 -19.54
C ASN A 206 -3.23 12.86 -20.42
N GLY A 207 -3.63 11.66 -19.97
CA GLY A 207 -4.51 10.74 -20.72
C GLY A 207 -3.83 9.92 -21.81
N ALA A 208 -2.53 10.13 -22.10
CA ALA A 208 -1.82 9.36 -23.11
C ALA A 208 -1.47 7.94 -22.64
N GLN A 209 -1.17 7.04 -23.58
CA GLN A 209 -0.53 5.77 -23.24
C GLN A 209 0.85 5.98 -22.60
N TRP A 210 1.28 5.00 -21.80
CA TRP A 210 2.62 5.01 -21.23
C TRP A 210 3.67 4.84 -22.34
N ARG A 211 4.83 5.47 -22.15
CA ARG A 211 5.96 5.35 -23.07
C ARG A 211 6.85 4.21 -22.60
N TRP A 212 7.00 3.21 -23.44
CA TRP A 212 7.91 2.08 -23.26
C TRP A 212 9.19 2.34 -24.05
N ASP A 213 10.24 2.74 -23.35
CA ASP A 213 11.56 3.02 -23.91
C ASP A 213 12.34 1.71 -24.06
N GLU A 214 13.04 1.51 -25.19
CA GLU A 214 13.86 0.31 -25.45
C GLU A 214 15.01 0.14 -24.44
N HIS A 215 15.44 1.22 -23.78
CA HIS A 215 16.51 1.18 -22.77
C HIS A 215 16.02 0.90 -21.35
N ARG A 216 14.71 0.66 -21.16
CA ARG A 216 14.11 0.42 -19.85
C ARG A 216 13.34 -0.88 -19.83
N SER A 217 13.54 -1.68 -18.77
CA SER A 217 12.72 -2.85 -18.56
C SER A 217 11.28 -2.47 -18.19
N ASP A 218 10.34 -3.37 -18.43
CA ASP A 218 8.94 -3.18 -18.05
C ASP A 218 8.79 -2.84 -16.56
N LEU A 219 9.57 -3.51 -15.70
CA LEU A 219 9.62 -3.24 -14.27
C LEU A 219 10.01 -1.78 -13.97
N GLN A 220 11.00 -1.23 -14.69
CA GLN A 220 11.42 0.17 -14.51
C GLN A 220 10.36 1.15 -15.01
N VAL A 221 9.68 0.85 -16.12
CA VAL A 221 8.62 1.70 -16.67
C VAL A 221 7.41 1.71 -15.73
N ILE A 222 6.89 0.54 -15.34
CA ILE A 222 5.76 0.42 -14.42
C ILE A 222 6.08 1.11 -13.09
N GLY A 223 7.25 0.87 -12.51
CA GLY A 223 7.66 1.52 -11.28
C GLY A 223 7.63 3.04 -11.38
N SER A 224 8.14 3.60 -12.48
CA SER A 224 8.17 5.05 -12.72
C SER A 224 6.78 5.65 -12.92
N TYR A 225 5.91 4.98 -13.67
CA TYR A 225 4.53 5.38 -13.91
C TYR A 225 3.59 5.04 -12.75
N THR A 226 4.07 4.45 -11.65
CA THR A 226 3.25 4.19 -10.45
C THR A 226 3.84 4.84 -9.19
N ARG A 227 4.88 5.67 -9.32
CA ARG A 227 5.49 6.39 -8.18
C ARG A 227 4.51 7.30 -7.43
N SER A 228 3.59 7.92 -8.16
CA SER A 228 2.58 8.83 -7.62
C SER A 228 1.22 8.15 -7.62
N CYS A 229 0.48 8.34 -6.53
CA CYS A 229 -0.92 7.96 -6.47
C CYS A 229 -1.69 8.75 -7.53
N ARG A 230 -2.58 8.10 -8.28
CA ARG A 230 -3.28 8.74 -9.40
C ARG A 230 -4.56 8.00 -9.76
N CYS A 231 -5.52 8.74 -10.34
CA CYS A 231 -6.61 8.13 -11.10
C CYS A 231 -6.02 7.51 -12.38
N VAL A 232 -6.33 6.25 -12.62
CA VAL A 232 -5.89 5.47 -13.79
C VAL A 232 -7.04 5.10 -14.72
N ILE A 233 -8.27 5.10 -14.20
CA ILE A 233 -9.52 4.90 -14.95
C ILE A 233 -10.55 5.90 -14.39
N ASP A 234 -11.04 6.79 -15.24
CA ASP A 234 -12.01 7.85 -14.91
C ASP A 234 -13.36 7.57 -15.60
#